data_AF-A0A5C5ZI40-F1
#
_entry.id   AF-A0A5C5ZI40-F1
#
_cell.length_a   1.000
_cell.length_b   1.000
_cell.length_c   1.000
_cell.angle_alpha   90.00
_cell.angle_beta   90.00
_cell.angle_gamma   90.00
#
_symmetry.space_group_name_H-M   'P 1'
#
loop_
_entity.id
_entity.type
_entity.pdbx_description
1 polymer ?
#
loop_
_entity_poly.entity_id
_entity_poly.type
_entity_poly.pdbx_seq_one_letter_code
_entity_poly.pdbx_strand_id
1 'polypeptide(L)'
;MKSLCCSVSSLALLVALAAPASAAPTVDGTVDGSYGAPLAVQTVQTNFGDSTGGVTGGGELDAAYATVSGDRLYVMITGNIENNFNKLSLFIDSKAGGENTLSGGPSYDGGVSSNFAGLTFDTGFEADYHVFGRWGGAFEVDVVDRAGGACTNDCLGDFGAATVGAGTAVQSGTVLGDGNGTTSFLSSPAEFGFNNNNAAGVGGGTGAVVGDPASVTTGFEFSIALADIGSPVVGSEILIHAAYGNGDNNFHSNQILGGLAAPQDNLGGDGGGNFTGNLGGIDFNQFAGAQYFSVTVVPEPGALMIAMLAVCGFVARRRA
;
A
#
# COMPACT_ATOMS: atom_id res chain seq x y z
N MET A 1 -34.89 24.19 64.86
CA MET A 1 -33.46 23.96 64.56
C MET A 1 -33.28 22.56 64.00
N LYS A 2 -32.53 22.48 62.90
CA LYS A 2 -32.01 21.29 62.19
C LYS A 2 -32.96 20.53 61.27
N SER A 3 -32.84 20.96 60.00
CA SER A 3 -33.10 20.26 58.75
C SER A 3 -32.44 18.87 58.70
N LEU A 4 -33.13 17.89 58.13
CA LEU A 4 -32.50 16.67 57.61
C LEU A 4 -32.96 16.46 56.17
N CYS A 5 -32.09 16.90 55.26
CA CYS A 5 -32.13 16.63 53.83
C CYS A 5 -31.77 15.15 53.63
N CYS A 6 -32.61 14.37 52.94
CA CYS A 6 -32.26 13.02 52.50
C CYS A 6 -32.25 13.00 50.97
N SER A 7 -31.04 12.88 50.45
CA SER A 7 -30.65 13.00 49.05
C SER A 7 -31.19 11.84 48.21
N VAL A 8 -31.81 12.16 47.08
CA VAL A 8 -32.11 11.20 46.02
C VAL A 8 -30.81 10.85 45.31
N SER A 9 -30.32 9.62 45.49
CA SER A 9 -29.21 9.06 44.69
C SER A 9 -29.70 8.75 43.28
N SER A 10 -29.36 9.61 42.32
CA SER A 10 -29.54 9.35 40.90
C SER A 10 -28.48 8.36 40.41
N LEU A 11 -28.87 7.11 40.14
CA LEU A 11 -28.06 6.12 39.45
C LEU A 11 -28.02 6.48 37.95
N ALA A 12 -26.97 7.17 37.51
CA ALA A 12 -26.72 7.43 36.09
C ALA A 12 -26.18 6.14 35.44
N LEU A 13 -27.02 5.45 34.68
CA LEU A 13 -26.62 4.31 33.86
C LEU A 13 -25.83 4.84 32.64
N LEU A 14 -24.50 4.80 32.70
CA LEU A 14 -23.64 5.05 31.53
C LEU A 14 -23.70 3.83 30.61
N VAL A 15 -24.40 3.94 29.49
CA VAL A 15 -24.24 3.03 28.36
C VAL A 15 -22.99 3.47 27.61
N ALA A 16 -21.86 2.81 27.84
CA ALA A 16 -20.70 2.94 26.97
C ALA A 16 -21.10 2.34 25.61
N LEU A 17 -21.21 3.17 24.57
CA LEU A 17 -21.25 2.66 23.20
C LEU A 17 -19.87 2.06 22.92
N ALA A 18 -19.74 0.75 23.12
CA ALA A 18 -18.64 0.00 22.55
C ALA A 18 -18.82 0.06 21.03
N ALA A 19 -18.01 0.89 20.35
CA ALA A 19 -17.86 0.77 18.91
C ALA A 19 -17.39 -0.68 18.62
N PRO A 20 -17.94 -1.36 17.61
CA PRO A 20 -17.43 -2.68 17.24
C PRO A 20 -15.94 -2.52 16.90
N ALA A 21 -15.08 -3.24 17.63
CA ALA A 21 -13.71 -3.41 17.21
C ALA A 21 -13.74 -4.23 15.91
N SER A 22 -13.39 -3.62 14.78
CA SER A 22 -13.13 -4.37 13.56
C SER A 22 -11.91 -5.24 13.81
N ALA A 23 -11.96 -6.50 13.39
CA ALA A 23 -10.76 -7.32 13.32
C ALA A 23 -9.77 -6.68 12.34
N ALA A 24 -8.48 -6.82 12.61
CA ALA A 24 -7.45 -6.45 11.64
C ALA A 24 -7.60 -7.32 10.38
N PRO A 25 -7.25 -6.80 9.19
CA PRO A 25 -7.21 -7.62 7.99
C PRO A 25 -6.32 -8.86 8.16
N THR A 26 -6.75 -9.97 7.58
CA THR A 26 -5.96 -11.18 7.43
C THR A 26 -5.12 -11.07 6.15
N VAL A 27 -3.80 -11.07 6.28
CA VAL A 27 -2.90 -10.91 5.13
C VAL A 27 -2.80 -12.22 4.34
N ASP A 28 -3.68 -12.41 3.35
CA ASP A 28 -3.78 -13.62 2.53
C ASP A 28 -3.96 -13.37 1.03
N GLY A 29 -3.97 -12.11 0.60
CA GLY A 29 -4.18 -11.70 -0.79
C GLY A 29 -5.66 -11.54 -1.14
N THR A 30 -6.56 -11.43 -0.15
CA THR A 30 -8.00 -11.26 -0.35
C THR A 30 -8.51 -10.03 0.40
N VAL A 31 -9.37 -9.23 -0.24
CA VAL A 31 -9.96 -8.04 0.38
C VAL A 31 -10.88 -8.45 1.53
N ASP A 32 -10.48 -8.11 2.74
CA ASP A 32 -11.33 -8.20 3.93
C ASP A 32 -12.31 -7.03 4.06
N GLY A 33 -13.45 -7.26 4.70
CA GLY A 33 -14.44 -6.22 4.97
C GLY A 33 -13.93 -5.08 5.88
N SER A 34 -12.82 -5.29 6.59
CA SER A 34 -12.15 -4.30 7.44
C SER A 34 -11.45 -3.17 6.66
N TYR A 35 -11.19 -3.37 5.36
CA TYR A 35 -10.65 -2.34 4.47
C TYR A 35 -11.68 -1.26 4.10
N GLY A 36 -12.98 -1.59 4.12
CA GLY A 36 -14.03 -0.68 3.65
C GLY A 36 -14.10 -0.58 2.13
N ALA A 37 -14.42 0.62 1.62
CA ALA A 37 -14.49 0.89 0.18
C ALA A 37 -13.08 1.10 -0.42
N PRO A 38 -12.88 0.85 -1.72
CA PRO A 38 -11.60 1.12 -2.36
C PRO A 38 -11.22 2.60 -2.30
N LEU A 39 -9.94 2.86 -2.06
CA LEU A 39 -9.33 4.19 -2.04
C LEU A 39 -8.97 4.67 -3.44
N ALA A 40 -8.66 3.74 -4.35
CA ALA A 40 -8.51 3.99 -5.78
C ALA A 40 -9.05 2.82 -6.59
N VAL A 41 -9.49 3.11 -7.81
CA VAL A 41 -10.03 2.15 -8.76
C VAL A 41 -9.45 2.46 -10.14
N GLN A 42 -9.07 1.43 -10.87
CA GLN A 42 -8.49 1.53 -12.19
C GLN A 42 -9.47 2.19 -13.17
N THR A 43 -8.94 3.08 -14.00
CA THR A 43 -9.73 3.89 -14.95
C THR A 43 -9.49 3.51 -16.40
N VAL A 44 -8.43 2.76 -16.69
CA VAL A 44 -8.04 2.35 -18.04
C VAL A 44 -7.91 0.83 -18.16
N GLN A 45 -8.04 0.35 -19.39
CA GLN A 45 -7.71 -1.02 -19.76
C GLN A 45 -6.22 -1.34 -19.53
N THR A 46 -5.83 -2.61 -19.42
CA THR A 46 -4.43 -3.03 -19.29
C THR A 46 -3.75 -3.28 -20.62
N ASN A 47 -2.53 -2.77 -20.77
CA ASN A 47 -1.63 -3.10 -21.88
C ASN A 47 -0.58 -4.15 -21.54
N PHE A 48 -0.60 -4.68 -20.32
CA PHE A 48 0.28 -5.79 -19.90
C PHE A 48 -0.44 -7.14 -19.96
N GLY A 49 -1.58 -7.19 -20.67
CA GLY A 49 -2.40 -8.38 -20.85
C GLY A 49 -3.43 -8.53 -19.73
N ASP A 50 -4.70 -8.67 -20.13
CA ASP A 50 -5.84 -8.96 -19.26
C ASP A 50 -5.79 -10.43 -18.83
N SER A 51 -5.80 -10.68 -17.52
CA SER A 51 -5.59 -12.01 -16.98
C SER A 51 -6.90 -12.76 -16.84
N THR A 52 -6.87 -14.06 -17.15
CA THR A 52 -7.99 -14.96 -16.85
C THR A 52 -7.85 -15.68 -15.51
N GLY A 53 -6.87 -15.28 -14.70
CA GLY A 53 -6.61 -15.80 -13.36
C GLY A 53 -5.75 -17.04 -13.25
N GLY A 54 -5.27 -17.28 -12.03
CA GLY A 54 -4.39 -18.40 -11.70
C GLY A 54 -2.95 -18.10 -12.12
N VAL A 55 -2.35 -19.01 -12.88
CA VAL A 55 -0.97 -18.89 -13.40
C VAL A 55 -0.93 -18.40 -14.86
N THR A 56 -2.08 -18.01 -15.42
CA THR A 56 -2.14 -17.56 -16.82
C THR A 56 -1.50 -16.19 -17.00
N GLY A 57 -0.95 -15.94 -18.19
CA GLY A 57 -0.28 -14.69 -18.53
C GLY A 57 -1.19 -13.47 -18.45
N GLY A 58 -0.57 -12.29 -18.48
CA GLY A 58 -1.23 -11.00 -18.27
C GLY A 58 -1.08 -10.47 -16.84
N GLY A 59 -1.00 -9.15 -16.71
CA GLY A 59 -1.05 -8.46 -15.43
C GLY A 59 -1.79 -7.13 -15.53
N GLU A 60 -2.50 -6.83 -14.45
CA GLU A 60 -3.42 -5.69 -14.35
C GLU A 60 -3.62 -5.30 -12.89
N LEU A 61 -3.98 -4.05 -12.66
CA LEU A 61 -4.33 -3.53 -11.35
C LEU A 61 -5.76 -3.04 -11.40
N ASP A 62 -6.57 -3.42 -10.41
CA ASP A 62 -8.00 -3.13 -10.39
C ASP A 62 -8.37 -2.09 -9.35
N ALA A 63 -8.03 -2.30 -8.08
CA ALA A 63 -8.37 -1.38 -7.01
C ALA A 63 -7.34 -1.40 -5.88
N ALA A 64 -7.22 -0.28 -5.19
CA ALA A 64 -6.39 -0.12 -4.01
C ALA A 64 -7.26 0.02 -2.76
N TYR A 65 -6.84 -0.65 -1.70
CA TYR A 65 -7.41 -0.53 -0.36
C TYR A 65 -6.27 -0.34 0.62
N ALA A 66 -6.47 0.48 1.64
CA ALA A 66 -5.56 0.56 2.75
C ALA A 66 -6.30 0.92 4.03
N THR A 67 -5.82 0.39 5.14
CA THR A 67 -6.33 0.70 6.47
C THR A 67 -5.21 0.67 7.49
N VAL A 68 -5.32 1.52 8.51
CA VAL A 68 -4.47 1.45 9.70
C VAL A 68 -5.26 0.73 10.78
N SER A 69 -4.73 -0.39 11.26
CA SER A 69 -5.35 -1.19 12.32
C SER A 69 -4.30 -1.60 13.33
N GLY A 70 -4.49 -1.18 14.59
CA GLY A 70 -3.45 -1.33 15.60
C GLY A 70 -2.22 -0.50 15.25
N ASP A 71 -1.05 -1.13 15.33
CA ASP A 71 0.26 -0.54 15.04
C ASP A 71 0.73 -0.77 13.59
N ARG A 72 -0.15 -1.21 12.68
CA ARG A 72 0.21 -1.58 11.32
C ARG A 72 -0.60 -0.85 10.26
N LEU A 73 0.07 -0.55 9.15
CA LEU A 73 -0.54 -0.26 7.86
C LEU A 73 -0.80 -1.58 7.15
N TYR A 74 -2.02 -1.74 6.62
CA TYR A 74 -2.41 -2.83 5.73
C TYR A 74 -2.76 -2.23 4.38
N VAL A 75 -2.29 -2.83 3.30
CA VAL A 75 -2.58 -2.41 1.93
C VAL A 75 -2.92 -3.63 1.10
N MET A 76 -3.97 -3.51 0.30
CA MET A 76 -4.41 -4.53 -0.63
C MET A 76 -4.55 -3.90 -2.01
N ILE A 77 -3.87 -4.49 -2.99
CA ILE A 77 -3.91 -4.11 -4.40
C ILE A 77 -4.49 -5.28 -5.16
N THR A 78 -5.73 -5.12 -5.65
CA THR A 78 -6.42 -6.16 -6.39
C THR A 78 -5.97 -6.18 -7.85
N GLY A 79 -6.03 -7.36 -8.46
CA GLY A 79 -5.63 -7.63 -9.84
C GLY A 79 -4.68 -8.80 -9.96
N ASN A 80 -3.85 -8.78 -11.00
CA ASN A 80 -2.96 -9.89 -11.36
C ASN A 80 -1.53 -9.42 -11.63
N ILE A 81 -0.57 -10.24 -11.22
CA ILE A 81 0.84 -10.12 -11.57
C ILE A 81 1.20 -11.33 -12.43
N GLU A 82 1.85 -11.08 -13.56
CA GLU A 82 2.28 -12.15 -14.46
C GLU A 82 3.53 -12.85 -13.90
N ASN A 83 3.63 -14.17 -14.10
CA ASN A 83 4.77 -14.98 -13.66
C ASN A 83 5.99 -14.82 -14.61
N ASN A 84 6.49 -13.60 -14.73
CA ASN A 84 7.60 -13.22 -15.61
C ASN A 84 8.53 -12.16 -15.00
N PHE A 85 8.49 -11.99 -13.68
CA PHE A 85 9.24 -11.00 -12.90
C PHE A 85 8.86 -9.54 -13.17
N ASN A 86 7.76 -9.25 -13.87
CA ASN A 86 7.12 -7.94 -13.78
C ASN A 86 6.76 -7.63 -12.32
N LYS A 87 6.71 -6.34 -11.99
CA LYS A 87 6.67 -5.86 -10.61
C LYS A 87 5.53 -4.91 -10.39
N LEU A 88 4.81 -5.12 -9.29
CA LEU A 88 3.97 -4.11 -8.68
C LEU A 88 4.82 -3.33 -7.69
N SER A 89 5.03 -2.06 -7.97
CA SER A 89 5.75 -1.10 -7.13
C SER A 89 4.76 -0.24 -6.35
N LEU A 90 4.99 -0.15 -5.04
CA LEU A 90 4.28 0.70 -4.10
C LEU A 90 5.30 1.65 -3.47
N PHE A 91 5.29 2.91 -3.87
CA PHE A 91 6.04 3.95 -3.18
C PHE A 91 5.17 4.53 -2.08
N ILE A 92 5.77 4.76 -0.91
CA ILE A 92 5.06 5.23 0.29
C ILE A 92 5.71 6.52 0.76
N ASP A 93 4.88 7.54 0.97
CA ASP A 93 5.18 8.79 1.65
C ASP A 93 4.41 8.77 2.98
N SER A 94 5.13 8.69 4.08
CA SER A 94 4.55 8.54 5.42
C SER A 94 5.18 9.46 6.46
N LYS A 95 6.22 10.22 6.12
CA LYS A 95 6.86 11.19 7.01
C LYS A 95 7.42 12.34 6.18
N ALA A 96 7.77 13.43 6.85
CA ALA A 96 8.45 14.53 6.16
C ALA A 96 9.85 14.07 5.67
N GLY A 97 10.17 14.36 4.42
CA GLY A 97 11.40 13.92 3.77
C GLY A 97 11.08 13.12 2.51
N GLY A 98 11.99 12.25 2.09
CA GLY A 98 11.80 11.44 0.88
C GLY A 98 12.22 12.14 -0.41
N GLU A 99 11.76 11.60 -1.53
CA GLU A 99 12.09 12.05 -2.88
C GLU A 99 10.84 12.21 -3.75
N ASN A 100 10.56 13.43 -4.22
CA ASN A 100 9.56 13.63 -5.27
C ASN A 100 10.11 13.23 -6.66
N THR A 101 11.35 13.63 -6.98
CA THR A 101 12.09 13.13 -8.14
C THR A 101 13.17 12.18 -7.65
N LEU A 102 13.13 10.93 -8.11
CA LEU A 102 14.04 9.90 -7.62
C LEU A 102 15.48 10.13 -8.10
N SER A 103 16.45 10.10 -7.19
CA SER A 103 17.88 10.38 -7.47
C SER A 103 18.63 9.23 -8.17
N GLY A 104 18.04 8.04 -8.25
CA GLY A 104 18.67 6.79 -8.71
C GLY A 104 19.36 5.99 -7.59
N GLY A 105 19.57 6.60 -6.43
CA GLY A 105 19.88 5.88 -5.18
C GLY A 105 18.62 5.68 -4.33
N PRO A 106 18.62 4.76 -3.36
CA PRO A 106 19.61 3.69 -3.20
C PRO A 106 19.54 2.64 -4.32
N SER A 107 20.65 1.91 -4.49
CA SER A 107 20.73 0.76 -5.40
C SER A 107 20.27 -0.52 -4.68
N TYR A 108 19.24 -1.18 -5.22
CA TYR A 108 18.65 -2.43 -4.71
C TYR A 108 18.18 -3.29 -5.89
N ASP A 109 17.74 -4.52 -5.60
CA ASP A 109 17.19 -5.44 -6.61
C ASP A 109 18.17 -5.71 -7.76
N GLY A 110 19.40 -6.11 -7.41
CA GLY A 110 20.48 -6.30 -8.39
C GLY A 110 20.94 -5.01 -9.09
N GLY A 111 20.53 -3.85 -8.58
CA GLY A 111 20.91 -2.53 -9.08
C GLY A 111 19.95 -1.95 -10.12
N VAL A 112 18.92 -2.70 -10.52
CA VAL A 112 17.94 -2.23 -11.51
C VAL A 112 17.05 -1.12 -10.95
N SER A 113 17.01 -0.91 -9.62
CA SER A 113 16.36 0.28 -9.03
C SER A 113 16.93 1.61 -9.52
N SER A 114 18.18 1.63 -9.98
CA SER A 114 18.80 2.83 -10.55
C SER A 114 18.06 3.31 -11.81
N ASN A 115 17.30 2.44 -12.46
CA ASN A 115 16.48 2.79 -13.63
C ASN A 115 15.28 3.68 -13.26
N PHE A 116 14.95 3.85 -11.98
CA PHE A 116 13.98 4.85 -11.53
C PHE A 116 14.53 6.29 -11.56
N ALA A 117 15.83 6.50 -11.74
CA ALA A 117 16.44 7.83 -11.68
C ALA A 117 15.73 8.84 -12.60
N GLY A 118 15.23 9.93 -12.03
CA GLY A 118 14.51 11.01 -12.71
C GLY A 118 12.99 10.85 -12.73
N LEU A 119 12.42 9.68 -12.40
CA LEU A 119 10.97 9.52 -12.29
C LEU A 119 10.46 10.51 -11.25
N THR A 120 9.46 11.29 -11.63
CA THR A 120 8.91 12.37 -10.81
C THR A 120 7.46 12.08 -10.46
N PHE A 121 7.16 12.02 -9.15
CA PHE A 121 5.80 11.86 -8.64
C PHE A 121 5.01 13.17 -8.72
N ASP A 122 3.69 13.08 -8.53
CA ASP A 122 2.83 14.24 -8.37
C ASP A 122 3.36 15.22 -7.31
N THR A 123 3.11 16.50 -7.53
CA THR A 123 3.39 17.54 -6.55
C THR A 123 2.70 17.21 -5.22
N GLY A 124 3.49 17.19 -4.13
CA GLY A 124 3.01 16.88 -2.79
C GLY A 124 3.17 15.41 -2.39
N PHE A 125 3.82 14.59 -3.21
CA PHE A 125 4.25 13.23 -2.88
C PHE A 125 5.78 13.15 -2.84
N GLU A 126 6.36 12.73 -1.73
CA GLU A 126 7.79 12.56 -1.54
C GLU A 126 8.08 11.14 -1.02
N ALA A 127 8.53 10.24 -1.91
CA ALA A 127 8.70 8.83 -1.56
C ALA A 127 9.75 8.62 -0.47
N ASP A 128 9.33 8.09 0.68
CA ASP A 128 10.19 7.64 1.76
C ASP A 128 10.63 6.19 1.59
N TYR A 129 9.68 5.34 1.17
CA TYR A 129 9.84 3.90 1.10
C TYR A 129 9.41 3.35 -0.26
N HIS A 130 9.93 2.17 -0.61
CA HIS A 130 9.48 1.40 -1.76
C HIS A 130 9.25 -0.06 -1.36
N VAL A 131 8.00 -0.51 -1.49
CA VAL A 131 7.60 -1.91 -1.37
C VAL A 131 7.30 -2.43 -2.76
N PHE A 132 7.79 -3.60 -3.12
CA PHE A 132 7.42 -4.19 -4.41
C PHE A 132 7.31 -5.71 -4.34
N GLY A 133 6.35 -6.22 -5.10
CA GLY A 133 6.10 -7.66 -5.26
C GLY A 133 6.40 -8.11 -6.68
N ARG A 134 6.97 -9.31 -6.83
CA ARG A 134 7.26 -9.93 -8.13
C ARG A 134 6.99 -11.42 -8.11
N TRP A 135 6.67 -11.97 -9.28
CA TRP A 135 6.41 -13.41 -9.43
C TRP A 135 7.26 -14.04 -10.55
N GLY A 136 8.04 -15.05 -10.17
CA GLY A 136 8.86 -15.86 -11.07
C GLY A 136 9.03 -17.32 -10.61
N GLY A 137 8.17 -17.75 -9.68
CA GLY A 137 8.39 -18.91 -8.81
C GLY A 137 7.66 -18.70 -7.48
N ALA A 138 8.40 -18.68 -6.36
CA ALA A 138 7.85 -18.10 -5.13
C ALA A 138 7.54 -16.62 -5.37
N PHE A 139 6.43 -16.11 -4.81
CA PHE A 139 6.16 -14.68 -4.80
C PHE A 139 7.16 -14.01 -3.85
N GLU A 140 7.83 -12.98 -4.33
CA GLU A 140 8.92 -12.30 -3.65
C GLU A 140 8.52 -10.85 -3.37
N VAL A 141 8.77 -10.39 -2.15
CA VAL A 141 8.48 -9.04 -1.70
C VAL A 141 9.73 -8.43 -1.08
N ASP A 142 9.99 -7.18 -1.45
CA ASP A 142 11.07 -6.37 -0.92
C ASP A 142 10.50 -5.07 -0.32
N VAL A 143 11.12 -4.60 0.76
CA VAL A 143 10.78 -3.34 1.44
C VAL A 143 12.06 -2.53 1.61
N VAL A 144 12.09 -1.32 1.05
CA VAL A 144 13.28 -0.46 1.00
C VAL A 144 13.01 0.86 1.68
N ASP A 145 13.85 1.27 2.64
CA ASP A 145 13.98 2.67 3.07
C ASP A 145 14.83 3.42 2.04
N ARG A 146 14.22 4.37 1.33
CA ARG A 146 14.92 5.14 0.31
C ARG A 146 15.78 6.25 0.91
N ALA A 147 15.61 6.57 2.19
CA ALA A 147 16.37 7.57 2.96
C ALA A 147 16.62 8.88 2.18
N GLY A 148 15.66 9.33 1.36
CA GLY A 148 15.81 10.52 0.53
C GLY A 148 16.94 10.46 -0.52
N GLY A 149 17.31 9.26 -0.98
CA GLY A 149 18.47 9.05 -1.86
C GLY A 149 19.83 9.28 -1.19
N ALA A 150 19.87 9.60 0.11
CA ALA A 150 21.10 9.88 0.86
C ALA A 150 21.93 8.62 1.11
N CYS A 151 21.30 7.45 0.98
CA CYS A 151 21.97 6.19 1.18
C CYS A 151 22.71 5.79 -0.10
N THR A 152 24.04 5.71 0.00
CA THR A 152 24.96 5.56 -1.14
C THR A 152 25.72 4.23 -1.17
N ASN A 153 25.75 3.49 -0.05
CA ASN A 153 26.30 2.13 0.06
C ASN A 153 25.45 1.34 1.09
N ASP A 154 25.08 0.10 0.77
CA ASP A 154 24.43 -0.88 1.67
C ASP A 154 22.99 -0.57 2.16
N CYS A 155 22.22 0.16 1.37
CA CYS A 155 20.81 0.52 1.64
C CYS A 155 19.82 -0.59 1.23
N LEU A 156 20.31 -1.82 1.22
CA LEU A 156 19.64 -2.93 0.54
C LEU A 156 18.35 -3.25 1.32
N GLY A 157 17.25 -3.48 0.60
CA GLY A 157 15.92 -3.67 1.20
C GLY A 157 15.78 -4.96 2.00
N ASP A 158 14.83 -4.97 2.94
CA ASP A 158 14.40 -6.19 3.60
C ASP A 158 13.63 -7.07 2.60
N PHE A 159 13.84 -8.38 2.65
CA PHE A 159 13.36 -9.34 1.63
C PHE A 159 12.57 -10.49 2.23
N GLY A 160 11.58 -10.99 1.50
CA GLY A 160 10.84 -12.20 1.82
C GLY A 160 10.36 -12.94 0.57
N ALA A 161 10.48 -14.27 0.57
CA ALA A 161 9.88 -15.14 -0.42
C ALA A 161 8.74 -15.95 0.20
N ALA A 162 7.71 -16.26 -0.59
CA ALA A 162 6.57 -17.03 -0.12
C ALA A 162 7.02 -18.40 0.40
N THR A 163 6.54 -18.77 1.58
CA THR A 163 6.82 -20.07 2.20
C THR A 163 5.57 -20.96 2.20
N VAL A 164 4.39 -20.37 2.10
CA VAL A 164 3.11 -21.06 1.94
C VAL A 164 2.65 -20.90 0.49
N GLY A 165 2.26 -22.01 -0.14
CA GLY A 165 1.72 -21.99 -1.50
C GLY A 165 2.72 -21.62 -2.59
N ALA A 166 4.02 -21.54 -2.28
CA ALA A 166 5.08 -21.08 -3.19
C ALA A 166 4.98 -21.71 -4.60
N GLY A 167 4.99 -20.87 -5.63
CA GLY A 167 4.86 -21.32 -7.02
C GLY A 167 3.42 -21.53 -7.53
N THR A 168 2.42 -21.37 -6.68
CA THR A 168 1.00 -21.44 -7.06
C THR A 168 0.38 -20.05 -7.18
N ALA A 169 -0.88 -19.96 -7.59
CA ALA A 169 -1.59 -18.69 -7.68
C ALA A 169 -1.96 -18.08 -6.31
N VAL A 170 -1.87 -18.85 -5.21
CA VAL A 170 -2.16 -18.36 -3.87
C VAL A 170 -0.94 -18.62 -2.99
N GLN A 171 -0.32 -17.55 -2.51
CA GLN A 171 0.95 -17.59 -1.81
C GLN A 171 0.95 -16.63 -0.63
N SER A 172 1.69 -16.95 0.42
CA SER A 172 1.93 -16.01 1.50
C SER A 172 3.29 -16.23 2.15
N GLY A 173 3.76 -15.20 2.84
CA GLY A 173 5.03 -15.20 3.51
C GLY A 173 5.25 -13.96 4.36
N THR A 174 6.48 -13.81 4.81
CA THR A 174 6.91 -12.68 5.61
C THR A 174 8.22 -12.14 5.04
N VAL A 175 8.32 -10.82 4.98
CA VAL A 175 9.58 -10.12 4.82
C VAL A 175 10.18 -9.96 6.21
N LEU A 176 11.43 -10.36 6.35
CA LEU A 176 12.16 -10.30 7.60
C LEU A 176 13.31 -9.32 7.49
N GLY A 177 13.68 -8.79 8.66
CA GLY A 177 14.83 -7.92 8.83
C GLY A 177 16.19 -8.65 8.75
N ASP A 178 16.38 -9.50 7.74
CA ASP A 178 17.57 -10.36 7.59
C ASP A 178 17.94 -10.67 6.13
N GLY A 179 17.48 -9.83 5.20
CA GLY A 179 17.80 -9.96 3.78
C GLY A 179 19.31 -10.14 3.53
N ASN A 180 19.65 -10.98 2.54
CA ASN A 180 21.05 -11.28 2.26
C ASN A 180 21.79 -10.03 1.77
N GLY A 181 22.67 -9.50 2.63
CA GLY A 181 23.48 -8.31 2.36
C GLY A 181 22.89 -6.99 2.87
N THR A 182 21.80 -6.97 3.64
CA THR A 182 21.00 -5.75 3.84
C THR A 182 21.21 -5.02 5.17
N THR A 183 20.99 -3.69 5.17
CA THR A 183 20.80 -2.93 6.41
C THR A 183 19.33 -3.00 6.77
N SER A 184 18.99 -4.00 7.57
CA SER A 184 17.62 -4.20 8.02
C SER A 184 17.12 -3.02 8.86
N PHE A 185 15.89 -2.60 8.59
CA PHE A 185 15.19 -1.59 9.39
C PHE A 185 13.84 -2.08 9.93
N LEU A 186 13.32 -3.20 9.41
CA LEU A 186 12.13 -3.84 9.97
C LEU A 186 12.39 -4.31 11.41
N SER A 187 11.70 -3.68 12.36
CA SER A 187 11.69 -4.10 13.76
C SER A 187 10.75 -5.27 14.04
N SER A 188 9.84 -5.55 13.10
CA SER A 188 8.92 -6.69 13.12
C SER A 188 8.73 -7.24 11.70
N PRO A 189 8.33 -8.52 11.52
CA PRO A 189 8.04 -9.04 10.20
C PRO A 189 6.98 -8.20 9.48
N ALA A 190 7.22 -7.88 8.21
CA ALA A 190 6.15 -7.45 7.32
C ALA A 190 5.51 -8.72 6.72
N GLU A 191 4.18 -8.77 6.71
CA GLU A 191 3.44 -9.93 6.19
C GLU A 191 3.01 -9.64 4.76
N PHE A 192 2.92 -10.68 3.93
CA PHE A 192 2.33 -10.54 2.61
C PHE A 192 1.51 -11.76 2.19
N GLY A 193 0.49 -11.48 1.39
CA GLY A 193 -0.38 -12.43 0.73
C GLY A 193 -0.47 -12.10 -0.76
N PHE A 194 -0.60 -13.13 -1.58
CA PHE A 194 -0.72 -12.99 -3.03
C PHE A 194 -1.76 -14.00 -3.52
N ASN A 195 -2.82 -13.52 -4.16
CA ASN A 195 -3.87 -14.35 -4.73
C ASN A 195 -4.16 -13.89 -6.16
N ASN A 196 -3.56 -14.58 -7.12
CA ASN A 196 -3.64 -14.27 -8.54
C ASN A 196 -4.87 -14.88 -9.24
N ASN A 197 -5.90 -15.31 -8.49
CA ASN A 197 -7.09 -15.95 -9.07
C ASN A 197 -8.15 -14.97 -9.62
N ASN A 198 -7.79 -13.69 -9.82
CA ASN A 198 -8.68 -12.74 -10.46
C ASN A 198 -8.84 -13.06 -11.96
N ALA A 199 -10.08 -13.05 -12.44
CA ALA A 199 -10.45 -13.28 -13.85
C ALA A 199 -11.49 -12.24 -14.33
N ALA A 200 -11.60 -11.12 -13.60
CA ALA A 200 -12.52 -10.02 -13.83
C ALA A 200 -11.74 -8.71 -13.66
N GLY A 201 -12.45 -7.58 -13.63
CA GLY A 201 -11.83 -6.29 -13.39
C GLY A 201 -11.75 -5.46 -14.65
N VAL A 202 -10.55 -5.12 -15.11
CA VAL A 202 -10.34 -4.40 -16.35
C VAL A 202 -10.29 -5.34 -17.57
N GLY A 203 -10.20 -4.74 -18.76
CA GLY A 203 -10.00 -5.50 -20.01
C GLY A 203 -8.70 -5.09 -20.68
N GLY A 204 -8.28 -5.81 -21.72
CA GLY A 204 -7.06 -5.49 -22.48
C GLY A 204 -7.22 -4.28 -23.42
N GLY A 205 -6.22 -3.40 -23.46
CA GLY A 205 -6.12 -2.26 -24.38
C GLY A 205 -5.71 -0.94 -23.73
N THR A 206 -6.01 0.16 -24.45
CA THR A 206 -5.68 1.54 -24.03
C THR A 206 -6.91 2.37 -23.69
N GLY A 207 -8.11 1.81 -23.85
CA GLY A 207 -9.37 2.52 -23.66
C GLY A 207 -9.69 2.78 -22.19
N ALA A 208 -10.82 3.46 -21.97
CA ALA A 208 -11.42 3.54 -20.64
C ALA A 208 -11.78 2.13 -20.15
N VAL A 209 -11.77 1.94 -18.83
CA VAL A 209 -12.06 0.65 -18.22
C VAL A 209 -13.37 0.05 -18.75
N VAL A 210 -13.32 -1.24 -19.04
CA VAL A 210 -14.47 -2.06 -19.41
C VAL A 210 -14.55 -3.17 -18.37
N GLY A 211 -15.58 -3.13 -17.51
CA GLY A 211 -15.74 -4.06 -16.39
C GLY A 211 -16.01 -3.33 -15.08
N ASP A 212 -15.81 -4.05 -13.97
CA ASP A 212 -15.98 -3.53 -12.61
C ASP A 212 -14.74 -3.86 -11.77
N PRO A 213 -13.63 -3.11 -11.94
CA PRO A 213 -12.41 -3.28 -11.14
C PRO A 213 -12.64 -3.26 -9.62
N ALA A 214 -13.63 -2.50 -9.13
CA ALA A 214 -13.93 -2.45 -7.70
C ALA A 214 -14.56 -3.75 -7.18
N SER A 215 -15.05 -4.63 -8.06
CA SER A 215 -15.57 -5.95 -7.69
C SER A 215 -14.49 -7.01 -7.51
N VAL A 216 -13.25 -6.75 -7.94
CA VAL A 216 -12.14 -7.68 -7.76
C VAL A 216 -11.70 -7.65 -6.30
N THR A 217 -11.52 -8.84 -5.72
CA THR A 217 -11.20 -9.01 -4.30
C THR A 217 -9.88 -9.73 -4.06
N THR A 218 -9.12 -10.08 -5.10
CA THR A 218 -7.87 -10.85 -4.96
C THR A 218 -6.71 -10.13 -5.64
N GLY A 219 -5.49 -10.30 -5.12
CA GLY A 219 -4.29 -9.64 -5.63
C GLY A 219 -3.14 -9.68 -4.64
N PHE A 220 -2.33 -8.62 -4.59
CA PHE A 220 -1.20 -8.48 -3.67
C PHE A 220 -1.61 -7.71 -2.40
N GLU A 221 -1.38 -8.31 -1.25
CA GLU A 221 -1.63 -7.74 0.06
C GLU A 221 -0.35 -7.68 0.87
N PHE A 222 -0.12 -6.59 1.59
CA PHE A 222 1.00 -6.48 2.53
C PHE A 222 0.60 -5.75 3.81
N SER A 223 1.26 -6.08 4.91
CA SER A 223 1.20 -5.31 6.15
C SER A 223 2.59 -4.98 6.67
N ILE A 224 2.74 -3.76 7.21
CA ILE A 224 3.99 -3.28 7.81
C ILE A 224 3.69 -2.48 9.08
N ALA A 225 4.58 -2.56 10.07
CA ALA A 225 4.42 -1.75 11.28
C ALA A 225 4.61 -0.26 10.96
N LEU A 226 3.76 0.58 11.56
CA LEU A 226 3.89 2.04 11.46
C LEU A 226 5.24 2.52 11.98
N ALA A 227 5.80 1.83 12.98
CA ALA A 227 7.13 2.12 13.52
C ALA A 227 8.24 2.00 12.48
N ASP A 228 8.10 1.05 11.54
CA ASP A 228 9.09 0.78 10.50
C ASP A 228 8.98 1.77 9.32
N ILE A 229 7.81 2.42 9.16
CA ILE A 229 7.57 3.47 8.16
C ILE A 229 7.57 4.89 8.75
N GLY A 230 8.34 5.10 9.82
CA GLY A 230 8.59 6.44 10.35
C GLY A 230 7.61 6.94 11.41
N SER A 231 6.73 6.07 11.91
CA SER A 231 5.73 6.38 12.93
C SER A 231 4.85 7.60 12.56
N PRO A 232 4.12 7.54 11.44
CA PRO A 232 3.26 8.63 11.00
C PRO A 232 2.30 9.04 12.11
N VAL A 233 2.12 10.34 12.28
CA VAL A 233 1.38 10.91 13.41
C VAL A 233 -0.10 10.66 13.24
N VAL A 234 -0.81 10.31 14.32
CA VAL A 234 -2.28 10.18 14.29
C VAL A 234 -2.93 11.44 13.71
N GLY A 235 -3.78 11.24 12.70
CA GLY A 235 -4.43 12.29 11.93
C GLY A 235 -3.66 12.79 10.71
N SER A 236 -2.43 12.32 10.47
CA SER A 236 -1.74 12.51 9.19
C SER A 236 -2.23 11.49 8.15
N GLU A 237 -1.92 11.77 6.90
CA GLU A 237 -2.13 10.83 5.79
C GLU A 237 -0.84 10.05 5.53
N ILE A 238 -0.99 8.80 5.10
CA ILE A 238 0.05 8.03 4.40
C ILE A 238 -0.36 8.01 2.93
N LEU A 239 0.50 8.48 2.04
CA LEU A 239 0.25 8.47 0.60
C LEU A 239 0.93 7.27 -0.04
N ILE A 240 0.26 6.64 -1.00
CA ILE A 240 0.77 5.44 -1.69
C ILE A 240 0.58 5.61 -3.19
N HIS A 241 1.70 5.56 -3.93
CA HIS A 241 1.72 5.49 -5.39
C HIS A 241 1.93 4.03 -5.80
N ALA A 242 0.97 3.45 -6.51
CA ALA A 242 1.02 2.07 -6.97
C ALA A 242 1.09 2.00 -8.50
N ALA A 243 2.13 1.34 -9.02
CA ALA A 243 2.42 1.23 -10.44
C ALA A 243 2.85 -0.19 -10.82
N TYR A 244 2.41 -0.68 -11.97
CA TYR A 244 2.87 -1.95 -12.52
C TYR A 244 3.87 -1.73 -13.67
N GLY A 245 5.02 -2.38 -13.58
CA GLY A 245 6.13 -2.23 -14.52
C GLY A 245 6.88 -3.52 -14.78
N ASN A 246 7.89 -3.43 -15.63
CA ASN A 246 8.68 -4.60 -16.01
C ASN A 246 9.75 -4.97 -14.98
N GLY A 247 10.31 -6.17 -15.13
CA GLY A 247 11.33 -6.71 -14.22
C GLY A 247 12.65 -5.94 -14.16
N ASP A 248 12.93 -5.05 -15.11
CA ASP A 248 14.15 -4.22 -15.08
C ASP A 248 13.89 -2.81 -14.53
N ASN A 249 12.67 -2.48 -14.08
CA ASN A 249 12.29 -1.13 -13.64
C ASN A 249 12.62 -0.03 -14.68
N ASN A 250 12.50 -0.33 -15.98
CA ASN A 250 12.82 0.60 -17.07
C ASN A 250 11.70 0.73 -18.11
N PHE A 251 10.54 0.14 -17.83
CA PHE A 251 9.32 0.31 -18.59
C PHE A 251 8.10 0.18 -17.68
N HIS A 252 7.25 1.19 -17.64
CA HIS A 252 5.97 1.15 -16.93
C HIS A 252 4.81 0.87 -17.87
N SER A 253 3.88 0.06 -17.39
CA SER A 253 2.59 -0.16 -18.04
C SER A 253 1.71 1.08 -17.92
N ASN A 254 0.48 1.02 -18.43
CA ASN A 254 -0.56 2.01 -18.16
C ASN A 254 -1.30 1.79 -16.83
N GLN A 255 -0.86 0.84 -16.00
CA GLN A 255 -1.55 0.46 -14.76
C GLN A 255 -0.99 1.23 -13.56
N ILE A 256 -1.67 2.33 -13.22
CA ILE A 256 -1.38 3.19 -12.06
C ILE A 256 -2.65 3.35 -11.23
N LEU A 257 -2.61 3.11 -9.91
CA LEU A 257 -3.77 3.25 -9.02
C LEU A 257 -3.86 4.64 -8.36
N GLY A 258 -3.82 5.68 -9.19
CA GLY A 258 -4.62 6.90 -8.98
C GLY A 258 -5.47 7.21 -10.23
N GLY A 259 -5.48 6.28 -11.18
CA GLY A 259 -6.12 6.40 -12.48
C GLY A 259 -5.30 7.23 -13.47
N LEU A 260 -5.44 6.90 -14.74
CA LEU A 260 -4.99 7.70 -15.88
C LEU A 260 -6.18 8.04 -16.79
N ALA A 261 -6.05 9.09 -17.59
CA ALA A 261 -7.11 9.47 -18.52
C ALA A 261 -7.05 8.58 -19.78
N ALA A 262 -8.17 7.97 -20.15
CA ALA A 262 -8.25 7.23 -21.40
C ALA A 262 -8.32 8.18 -22.63
N PRO A 263 -7.77 7.78 -23.79
CA PRO A 263 -6.98 6.57 -23.98
C PRO A 263 -5.56 6.74 -23.42
N GLN A 264 -5.03 5.68 -22.82
CA GLN A 264 -3.68 5.65 -22.28
C GLN A 264 -2.97 4.38 -22.72
N ASP A 265 -1.96 4.55 -23.56
CA ASP A 265 -1.00 3.47 -23.85
C ASP A 265 -0.05 3.29 -22.65
N ASN A 266 0.84 2.29 -22.69
CA ASN A 266 1.89 2.15 -21.68
C ASN A 266 2.61 3.49 -21.46
N LEU A 267 3.09 3.74 -20.23
CA LEU A 267 3.91 4.91 -19.96
C LEU A 267 5.30 4.77 -20.60
N GLY A 268 5.79 3.54 -20.72
CA GLY A 268 7.15 3.28 -21.18
C GLY A 268 8.17 3.81 -20.19
N GLY A 269 9.21 4.48 -20.68
CA GLY A 269 10.20 5.18 -19.87
C GLY A 269 10.11 6.71 -19.94
N ASP A 270 9.18 7.23 -20.73
CA ASP A 270 9.03 8.67 -21.01
C ASP A 270 7.60 9.21 -20.80
N GLY A 271 6.69 8.39 -20.30
CA GLY A 271 5.27 8.73 -20.13
C GLY A 271 4.46 8.71 -21.42
N GLY A 272 5.12 8.58 -22.58
CA GLY A 272 4.52 8.53 -23.91
C GLY A 272 4.52 7.14 -24.56
N GLY A 273 4.95 6.12 -23.82
CA GLY A 273 4.98 4.72 -24.25
C GLY A 273 6.25 4.26 -24.93
N ASN A 274 7.27 5.12 -25.02
CA ASN A 274 8.55 4.71 -25.62
C ASN A 274 9.47 4.09 -24.58
N PHE A 275 10.25 3.08 -25.01
CA PHE A 275 11.33 2.56 -24.19
C PHE A 275 12.56 3.46 -24.28
N THR A 276 13.02 3.98 -23.14
CA THR A 276 14.20 4.86 -23.05
C THR A 276 15.35 4.24 -22.26
N GLY A 277 15.15 3.03 -21.69
CA GLY A 277 16.14 2.34 -20.87
C GLY A 277 16.16 2.74 -19.39
N ASN A 278 15.32 3.70 -18.98
CA ASN A 278 15.03 4.08 -17.59
C ASN A 278 13.64 4.73 -17.53
N LEU A 279 13.19 5.16 -16.35
CA LEU A 279 11.89 5.79 -16.14
C LEU A 279 12.00 7.31 -15.92
N GLY A 280 13.18 7.88 -16.14
CA GLY A 280 13.49 9.29 -15.85
C GLY A 280 12.77 10.31 -16.72
N GLY A 281 12.10 9.86 -17.78
CA GLY A 281 11.23 10.72 -18.58
C GLY A 281 9.78 10.78 -18.10
N ILE A 282 9.40 9.96 -17.10
CA ILE A 282 8.05 9.98 -16.53
C ILE A 282 7.97 11.10 -15.48
N ASP A 283 7.03 12.02 -15.69
CA ASP A 283 6.65 13.05 -14.73
C ASP A 283 5.13 13.01 -14.53
N PHE A 284 4.70 12.57 -13.35
CA PHE A 284 3.29 12.36 -13.04
C PHE A 284 2.48 13.66 -13.01
N ASN A 285 3.14 14.82 -12.83
CA ASN A 285 2.47 16.13 -12.94
C ASN A 285 1.90 16.42 -14.35
N GLN A 286 2.26 15.61 -15.35
CA GLN A 286 1.73 15.71 -16.71
C GLN A 286 0.41 14.97 -16.91
N PHE A 287 0.00 14.14 -15.95
CA PHE A 287 -1.28 13.43 -15.97
C PHE A 287 -2.30 14.16 -15.09
N ALA A 288 -3.58 14.02 -15.44
CA ALA A 288 -4.65 14.71 -14.72
C ALA A 288 -5.05 13.93 -13.46
N GLY A 289 -5.19 14.64 -12.34
CA GLY A 289 -5.49 14.03 -11.04
C GLY A 289 -4.22 13.60 -10.31
N ALA A 290 -4.35 13.12 -9.08
CA ALA A 290 -3.23 12.54 -8.34
C ALA A 290 -3.08 11.06 -8.70
N GLN A 291 -1.87 10.61 -9.01
CA GLN A 291 -1.55 9.21 -9.26
C GLN A 291 -1.17 8.46 -7.96
N TYR A 292 -1.70 8.91 -6.83
CA TYR A 292 -1.58 8.25 -5.54
C TYR A 292 -2.94 8.24 -4.81
N PHE A 293 -3.08 7.34 -3.85
CA PHE A 293 -4.20 7.30 -2.90
C PHE A 293 -3.67 7.50 -1.48
N SER A 294 -4.56 7.81 -0.54
CA SER A 294 -4.17 8.08 0.84
C SER A 294 -5.00 7.33 1.87
N VAL A 295 -4.39 7.06 3.01
CA VAL A 295 -5.07 6.52 4.19
C VAL A 295 -4.71 7.35 5.42
N THR A 296 -5.73 7.75 6.19
CA THR A 296 -5.55 8.49 7.43
C THR A 296 -5.03 7.56 8.53
N VAL A 297 -4.02 7.99 9.28
CA VAL A 297 -3.58 7.32 10.49
C VAL A 297 -4.59 7.56 11.61
N VAL A 298 -5.27 6.51 12.04
CA VAL A 298 -6.28 6.57 13.10
C VAL A 298 -5.69 6.11 14.44
N PRO A 299 -6.22 6.61 15.58
CA PRO A 299 -5.83 6.06 16.88
C PRO A 299 -6.27 4.60 16.99
N GLU A 300 -5.49 3.80 17.71
CA GLU A 300 -5.90 2.44 18.03
C GLU A 300 -7.26 2.43 18.77
N PRO A 301 -8.15 1.47 18.48
CA PRO A 301 -9.46 1.39 19.14
C PRO A 301 -9.38 1.41 20.67
N GLY A 302 -8.33 0.82 21.25
CA GLY A 302 -8.09 0.85 22.71
C GLY A 302 -7.79 2.25 23.26
N ALA A 303 -7.08 3.09 22.51
CA ALA A 303 -6.75 4.46 22.91
C ALA A 303 -8.00 5.35 22.98
N LEU A 304 -8.92 5.20 22.01
CA LEU A 304 -10.21 5.88 22.01
C LEU A 304 -11.06 5.49 23.23
N MET A 305 -11.10 4.20 23.56
CA MET A 305 -11.85 3.70 24.73
C MET A 305 -11.29 4.25 26.06
N ILE A 306 -9.97 4.30 26.22
CA ILE A 306 -9.33 4.87 27.42
C ILE A 306 -9.58 6.38 27.50
N ALA A 307 -9.47 7.11 26.38
CA ALA A 307 -9.76 8.54 26.34
C ALA A 307 -11.22 8.84 26.73
N MET A 308 -12.18 8.06 26.22
CA MET A 308 -13.59 8.18 26.59
C MET A 308 -13.82 7.88 28.09
N LEU A 309 -13.20 6.83 28.63
CA LEU A 309 -13.27 6.51 30.07
C LEU A 309 -12.66 7.62 30.95
N ALA A 310 -11.53 8.20 30.52
CA ALA A 310 -10.87 9.30 31.24
C ALA A 310 -11.74 10.58 31.25
N VAL A 311 -12.35 10.94 30.11
CA VAL A 311 -13.29 12.07 30.01
C VAL A 311 -14.51 11.82 30.90
N CYS A 312 -15.09 10.63 30.87
CA CYS A 312 -16.22 10.27 31.73
C CYS A 312 -15.86 10.33 33.22
N GLY A 313 -14.68 9.85 33.61
CA GLY A 313 -14.17 9.93 34.99
C GLY A 313 -13.98 11.36 35.48
N PHE A 314 -13.51 12.27 34.62
CA PHE A 314 -13.38 13.70 34.95
C PHE A 314 -14.74 14.39 35.11
N VAL A 315 -15.72 14.08 34.26
CA VAL A 315 -17.08 14.63 34.38
C VAL A 315 -17.79 14.12 35.62
N ALA A 316 -17.62 12.84 35.97
CA ALA A 316 -18.18 12.26 37.18
C ALA A 316 -17.58 12.87 38.46
N ARG A 317 -16.26 13.11 38.50
CA ARG A 317 -15.58 13.78 39.62
C ARG A 317 -15.97 15.25 39.81
N ARG A 318 -16.32 15.96 38.74
CA ARG A 318 -16.78 17.36 38.83
C ARG A 318 -18.21 17.52 39.32
N ARG A 319 -18.98 16.42 39.38
CA ARG A 319 -20.38 16.39 39.84
C ARG A 319 -20.57 15.73 41.22
N ALA A 320 -19.48 15.31 41.86
CA ALA A 320 -19.44 14.78 43.21
C ALA A 320 -19.05 15.85 44.24
#